data_AF-M2VUW9-F1
#
_entry.id   AF-M2VUW9-F1
#
_cell.length_a   1.000
_cell.length_b   1.000
_cell.length_c   1.000
_cell.angle_alpha   90.00
_cell.angle_beta   90.00
_cell.angle_gamma   90.00
#
_symmetry.space_group_name_H-M   'P 1'
#
loop_
_entity.id
_entity.type
_entity.pdbx_description
1 polymer ?
#
loop_
_entity_poly.entity_id
_entity_poly.type
_entity_poly.pdbx_seq_one_letter_code
_entity_poly.pdbx_strand_id
1 'polypeptide(L)'
;MSAPLSKELRTKYNVRSLPIRKEDEVIIVRGAYKGREGKVTTCYRKKYRIHVERVTREKANGMTVPVGIHPSNVVISKLKLDKDRKATLERKNRDRLMDKGKGKFTEAEVSAMADVD
;
A
#
# COMPACT_ATOMS: atom_id res chain seq x y z
N MET A 1 -4.20 -7.15 4.14
CA MET A 1 -2.82 -6.77 4.50
C MET A 1 -2.26 -5.79 3.47
N SER A 2 -2.71 -4.54 3.52
CA SER A 2 -2.24 -3.47 2.63
C SER A 2 -1.48 -2.43 3.45
N ALA A 3 -0.52 -1.75 2.81
CA ALA A 3 0.26 -0.69 3.41
C ALA A 3 0.12 0.60 2.58
N PRO A 4 0.13 1.78 3.23
CA PRO A 4 0.22 3.06 2.52
C PRO A 4 1.52 3.18 1.73
N LEU A 5 1.45 3.83 0.56
CA LEU A 5 2.64 4.21 -0.21
C LEU A 5 3.27 5.50 0.35
N SER A 6 4.57 5.69 0.12
CA SER A 6 5.29 6.95 0.36
C SER A 6 4.69 8.09 -0.47
N LYS A 7 4.95 9.35 -0.09
CA LYS A 7 4.43 10.51 -0.83
C LYS A 7 4.89 10.50 -2.29
N GLU A 8 6.16 10.18 -2.52
CA GLU A 8 6.74 10.07 -3.87
C GLU A 8 6.03 9.03 -4.73
N LEU A 9 5.82 7.82 -4.19
CA LEU A 9 5.11 6.76 -4.90
C LEU A 9 3.63 7.09 -5.13
N ARG A 10 3.00 7.81 -4.19
CA ARG A 10 1.62 8.29 -4.37
C ARG A 10 1.52 9.29 -5.51
N THR A 11 2.46 10.24 -5.61
CA THR A 11 2.46 11.20 -6.72
C THR A 11 2.74 10.50 -8.05
N LYS A 12 3.71 9.56 -8.07
CA LYS A 12 4.10 8.84 -9.28
C LYS A 12 3.00 7.95 -9.86
N TYR A 13 2.28 7.22 -9.00
CA TYR A 13 1.30 6.22 -9.45
C TYR A 13 -0.16 6.62 -9.18
N ASN A 14 -0.39 7.72 -8.46
CA ASN A 14 -1.70 8.21 -8.04
C ASN A 14 -2.55 7.16 -7.27
N VAL A 15 -1.88 6.27 -6.53
CA VAL A 15 -2.49 5.22 -5.70
C VAL A 15 -2.15 5.46 -4.22
N ARG A 16 -3.13 5.38 -3.33
CA ARG A 16 -2.93 5.63 -1.89
C ARG A 16 -2.28 4.46 -1.13
N SER A 17 -2.64 3.21 -1.50
CA SER A 17 -2.16 2.00 -0.82
C SER A 17 -2.10 0.79 -1.75
N LEU A 18 -1.22 -0.15 -1.42
CA LEU A 18 -1.07 -1.43 -2.12
C LEU A 18 -0.95 -2.62 -1.16
N PRO A 19 -1.32 -3.83 -1.61
CA PRO A 19 -0.97 -5.07 -0.92
C PRO A 19 0.55 -5.22 -0.82
N ILE A 20 1.04 -5.50 0.39
CA ILE A 20 2.47 -5.68 0.67
C ILE A 20 2.96 -7.02 0.11
N ARG A 21 4.13 -7.02 -0.54
CA ARG A 21 4.77 -8.23 -1.08
C ARG A 21 6.15 -8.43 -0.45
N LYS A 22 6.66 -9.66 -0.57
CA LYS A 22 8.07 -9.94 -0.28
C LYS A 22 8.93 -9.08 -1.22
N GLU A 23 10.07 -8.65 -0.72
CA GLU A 23 11.04 -7.80 -1.40
C GLU A 23 10.62 -6.32 -1.59
N ASP A 24 9.45 -5.89 -1.13
CA ASP A 24 9.15 -4.45 -1.01
C ASP A 24 10.02 -3.86 0.11
N GLU A 25 10.55 -2.64 -0.09
CA GLU A 25 11.20 -1.89 0.98
C GLU A 25 10.16 -1.05 1.72
N VAL A 26 10.26 -1.07 3.05
CA VAL A 26 9.30 -0.41 3.92
C VAL A 26 10.00 0.37 5.03
N ILE A 27 9.35 1.45 5.45
CA ILE A 27 9.72 2.27 6.60
C ILE A 27 8.66 2.07 7.68
N ILE A 28 9.08 1.75 8.90
CA ILE A 28 8.17 1.59 10.03
C ILE A 28 7.83 2.97 10.60
N VAL A 29 6.54 3.32 10.63
CA VAL A 29 6.07 4.64 11.07
C VAL A 29 5.47 4.64 12.49
N ARG A 30 5.08 3.46 13.00
CA ARG A 30 4.44 3.30 14.32
C ARG A 30 5.06 2.16 15.12
N GLY A 31 5.04 2.28 16.45
CA GLY A 31 5.51 1.27 17.39
C GLY A 31 6.99 1.41 17.77
N ALA A 32 7.51 0.43 18.52
CA ALA A 32 8.86 0.45 19.09
C ALA A 32 10.00 0.49 18.06
N TYR A 33 9.74 0.02 16.83
CA TYR A 33 10.72 -0.03 15.74
C TYR A 33 10.56 1.12 14.74
N LYS A 34 9.88 2.21 15.14
CA LYS A 34 9.67 3.40 14.30
C LYS A 34 11.00 3.97 13.80
N GLY A 35 11.02 4.42 12.54
CA GLY A 35 12.20 5.00 11.89
C GLY A 35 13.14 3.97 11.29
N ARG A 36 12.96 2.68 11.58
CA ARG A 36 13.73 1.62 10.91
C ARG A 36 13.18 1.38 9.51
N GLU A 37 14.11 1.15 8.59
CA GLU A 37 13.85 0.77 7.23
C GLU A 37 14.35 -0.65 6.98
N GLY A 38 13.67 -1.37 6.10
CA GLY A 38 14.12 -2.69 5.72
C GLY A 38 13.26 -3.32 4.65
N LYS A 39 13.79 -4.38 4.06
CA LYS A 39 13.08 -5.17 3.07
C LYS A 39 12.11 -6.14 3.74
N VAL A 40 10.94 -6.36 3.14
CA VAL A 40 9.98 -7.35 3.63
C VAL A 40 10.49 -8.74 3.24
N THR A 41 10.93 -9.53 4.23
CA THR A 41 11.37 -10.92 4.02
C THR A 41 10.18 -11.86 3.82
N THR A 42 9.17 -11.77 4.69
CA THR A 42 8.01 -12.67 4.66
C THR A 42 6.71 -11.95 5.02
N CYS A 43 5.66 -12.22 4.24
CA CYS A 43 4.29 -11.84 4.55
C CYS A 43 3.56 -13.02 5.22
N TYR A 44 3.46 -13.01 6.55
CA TYR A 44 2.81 -14.08 7.31
C TYR A 44 1.30 -13.85 7.43
N ARG A 45 0.58 -14.29 6.40
CA ARG A 45 -0.88 -14.08 6.27
C ARG A 45 -1.72 -14.73 7.36
N LYS A 46 -1.34 -15.92 7.84
CA LYS A 46 -2.06 -16.62 8.93
C LYS A 46 -2.14 -15.78 10.22
N LYS A 47 -1.10 -14.99 10.51
CA LYS A 47 -1.03 -14.12 11.71
C LYS A 47 -1.27 -12.64 11.40
N TYR A 48 -1.58 -12.29 10.14
CA TYR A 48 -1.70 -10.89 9.70
C TYR A 48 -0.48 -10.01 10.09
N ARG A 49 0.72 -10.57 9.96
CA ARG A 49 1.99 -9.88 10.27
C ARG A 49 2.97 -9.96 9.11
N ILE A 50 3.84 -8.96 9.01
CA ILE A 50 5.00 -8.94 8.11
C ILE A 50 6.27 -9.05 8.93
N HIS A 51 7.30 -9.66 8.34
CA HIS A 51 8.66 -9.65 8.85
C HIS A 51 9.49 -8.72 7.98
N VAL A 52 10.21 -7.81 8.63
CA VAL A 52 11.06 -6.80 8.01
C VAL A 52 12.50 -7.13 8.38
N GLU A 53 13.40 -7.01 7.43
CA GLU A 53 14.83 -7.20 7.64
C GLU A 53 15.35 -6.27 8.73
N ARG A 54 16.33 -6.75 9.54
CA ARG A 54 16.92 -6.02 10.68
C ARG A 54 15.94 -5.64 11.80
N VAL A 55 14.70 -6.13 11.74
CA VAL A 55 13.69 -5.99 12.80
C VAL A 55 13.55 -7.33 13.51
N THR A 56 14.53 -7.61 14.36
CA THR A 56 14.64 -8.84 15.15
C THR A 56 14.68 -8.54 16.65
N ARG A 57 14.42 -9.59 17.44
CA ARG A 57 14.57 -9.63 18.89
C ARG A 57 15.46 -10.82 19.23
N GLU A 58 16.32 -10.64 20.22
CA GLU A 58 17.10 -11.75 20.80
C GLU A 58 16.26 -12.53 21.81
N LYS A 59 16.41 -13.86 21.81
CA LYS A 59 15.87 -14.76 22.83
C LYS A 59 16.90 -14.97 23.94
N ALA A 60 16.46 -15.52 25.08
CA ALA A 60 17.36 -15.87 26.19
C ALA A 60 18.49 -16.85 25.81
N ASN A 61 18.31 -17.62 24.73
CA ASN A 61 19.32 -18.54 24.21
C ASN A 61 20.27 -17.90 23.17
N GLY A 62 20.30 -16.57 23.04
CA GLY A 62 21.14 -15.83 22.10
C GLY A 62 20.70 -15.86 20.63
N MET A 63 19.69 -16.66 20.28
CA MET A 63 19.16 -16.69 18.90
C MET A 63 18.31 -15.46 18.61
N THR A 64 18.39 -14.93 17.39
CA THR A 64 17.52 -13.84 16.95
C THR A 64 16.27 -14.38 16.26
N VAL A 65 15.13 -13.73 16.52
CA VAL A 65 13.85 -14.02 15.86
C VAL A 65 13.25 -12.75 15.25
N PRO A 66 12.61 -12.87 14.07
CA PRO A 66 11.98 -11.72 13.43
C PRO A 66 10.76 -11.27 14.23
N VAL A 67 10.63 -9.96 14.44
CA VAL A 67 9.45 -9.38 15.08
C VAL A 67 8.37 -9.17 14.03
N GLY A 68 7.13 -9.55 14.37
CA GLY A 68 5.98 -9.36 13.49
C GLY A 68 5.46 -7.93 13.57
N ILE A 69 5.46 -7.23 12.44
CA ILE A 69 4.90 -5.87 12.33
C ILE A 69 3.55 -5.94 11.60
N HIS A 70 2.61 -5.08 11.97
CA HIS A 70 1.35 -4.96 11.23
C HIS A 70 1.54 -4.07 9.99
N PRO A 71 1.06 -4.45 8.79
CA PRO A 71 1.28 -3.69 7.56
C PRO A 71 0.70 -2.26 7.56
N SER A 72 -0.27 -1.94 8.42
CA SER A 72 -0.74 -0.55 8.55
C SER A 72 0.25 0.38 9.27
N ASN A 73 1.23 -0.20 9.97
CA ASN A 73 2.24 0.54 10.73
C ASN A 73 3.51 0.80 9.92
N VAL A 74 3.49 0.45 8.63
CA VAL A 74 4.60 0.67 7.71
C VAL A 74 4.15 1.49 6.50
N VAL A 75 5.10 2.16 5.87
CA VAL A 75 4.93 2.86 4.60
C VAL A 75 5.87 2.21 3.59
N ILE A 76 5.37 1.91 2.40
CA ILE A 76 6.20 1.34 1.33
C ILE A 76 7.04 2.46 0.70
N SER A 77 8.36 2.30 0.70
CA SER A 77 9.33 3.23 0.09
C SER A 77 9.69 2.81 -1.33
N LYS A 78 9.98 1.52 -1.56
CA LYS A 78 10.23 0.96 -2.90
C LYS A 78 9.37 -0.28 -3.16
N LEU A 79 8.87 -0.39 -4.38
CA LEU A 79 8.01 -1.49 -4.81
C LEU A 79 8.81 -2.51 -5.63
N LYS A 80 8.66 -3.81 -5.34
CA LYS A 80 9.06 -4.85 -6.28
C LYS A 80 8.06 -4.91 -7.43
N LEU A 81 8.44 -4.39 -8.60
CA LEU A 81 7.57 -4.36 -9.77
C LEU A 81 7.61 -5.68 -10.55
N ASP A 82 6.44 -6.25 -10.78
CA ASP A 82 6.19 -7.35 -11.74
C ASP A 82 5.03 -6.97 -12.65
N LYS A 83 4.76 -7.79 -13.68
CA LYS A 83 3.70 -7.55 -14.67
C LYS A 83 2.34 -7.29 -14.00
N ASP A 84 1.97 -8.12 -13.02
CA ASP A 84 0.67 -8.02 -12.35
C ASP A 84 0.59 -6.84 -11.39
N ARG A 85 1.71 -6.44 -10.78
CA ARG A 85 1.77 -5.26 -9.92
C ARG A 85 1.59 -3.99 -10.73
N LYS A 86 2.19 -3.91 -11.92
CA LYS A 86 2.00 -2.81 -12.87
C LYS A 86 0.53 -2.72 -13.30
N ALA A 87 -0.06 -3.85 -13.72
CA ALA A 87 -1.48 -3.91 -14.07
C ALA A 87 -2.40 -3.49 -12.89
N THR A 88 -2.05 -3.89 -11.66
CA THR A 88 -2.80 -3.49 -10.47
C THR A 88 -2.68 -1.99 -10.16
N LEU A 89 -1.49 -1.41 -10.34
CA LEU A 89 -1.25 0.02 -10.18
C LEU A 89 -2.04 0.82 -11.19
N GLU A 90 -1.99 0.45 -12.47
CA GLU A 90 -2.73 1.11 -13.55
C GLU A 90 -4.24 1.04 -13.33
N ARG A 91 -4.76 -0.11 -12.89
CA ARG A 91 -6.19 -0.28 -12.58
C ARG A 91 -6.63 0.57 -11.38
N LYS A 92 -5.75 0.77 -10.40
CA LYS A 92 -6.05 1.55 -9.18
C LYS A 92 -5.78 3.03 -9.33
N ASN A 93 -5.14 3.46 -10.42
CA ASN A 93 -4.86 4.85 -10.67
C ASN A 93 -6.19 5.63 -10.66
N ARG A 94 -6.27 6.65 -9.80
CA ARG A 94 -7.50 7.43 -9.57
C ARG A 94 -7.89 8.26 -10.79
N ASP A 95 -6.96 8.67 -11.63
CA ASP A 95 -7.28 9.43 -12.84
C ASP A 95 -8.20 8.61 -13.77
N ARG A 96 -7.87 7.34 -13.97
CA ARG A 96 -8.70 6.39 -14.74
C ARG A 96 -10.04 6.06 -14.08
N LEU A 97 -10.14 6.16 -12.76
CA LEU A 97 -11.39 5.94 -12.04
C LEU A 97 -12.32 7.16 -12.14
N MET A 98 -11.75 8.37 -12.16
CA MET A 98 -12.50 9.61 -12.32
C MET A 98 -13.10 9.74 -13.72
N ASP A 99 -12.39 9.36 -14.78
CA ASP A 99 -12.93 9.35 -16.16
C ASP A 99 -14.14 8.42 -16.31
N LYS A 100 -14.14 7.25 -15.63
CA LYS A 100 -15.28 6.33 -15.64
C LYS A 100 -16.47 6.83 -14.80
N GLY A 101 -16.23 7.72 -13.84
CA GLY A 101 -17.26 8.32 -12.98
C GLY A 101 -17.99 9.50 -13.62
N LYS A 102 -17.31 10.23 -14.52
CA LYS A 102 -17.89 11.37 -15.26
C LYS A 102 -18.99 10.99 -16.26
N GLY A 103 -19.16 9.71 -16.59
CA GLY A 103 -20.21 9.23 -17.48
C GLY A 103 -21.55 8.91 -16.82
N LYS A 104 -21.75 9.22 -15.52
CA LYS A 104 -23.01 8.89 -14.83
C LYS A 104 -24.10 9.95 -14.91
N PHE A 105 -23.75 11.19 -15.23
CA PHE A 105 -24.70 12.23 -15.58
C PHE A 105 -24.06 13.10 -16.66
N THR A 106 -24.66 13.13 -17.84
CA THR A 106 -24.30 14.10 -18.87
C THR A 106 -24.88 15.47 -18.49
N GLU A 107 -24.19 16.58 -18.82
CA GLU A 107 -24.71 17.94 -18.57
C GLU A 107 -26.10 18.15 -19.19
N ALA A 108 -26.39 17.45 -20.30
CA ALA A 108 -27.71 17.43 -20.92
C ALA A 108 -28.79 16.75 -20.07
N GLU A 109 -28.49 15.65 -19.36
CA GLU A 109 -29.44 14.99 -18.45
C GLU A 109 -29.70 15.82 -17.19
N VAL A 110 -28.69 16.55 -16.71
CA VAL A 110 -28.82 17.46 -15.56
C VAL A 110 -29.65 18.70 -15.93
N SER A 111 -29.51 19.22 -17.15
CA SER A 111 -30.36 20.32 -17.66
C SER A 111 -31.80 19.85 -17.87
N ALA A 112 -32.01 18.68 -18.49
CA ALA A 112 -33.35 18.14 -18.74
C ALA A 112 -34.15 17.81 -17.47
N MET A 113 -33.48 17.54 -16.33
CA MET A 113 -34.14 17.38 -15.02
C MET A 113 -34.44 18.70 -14.31
N ALA A 114 -33.81 19.81 -14.72
CA ALA A 114 -34.06 21.14 -14.15
C ALA A 114 -35.21 21.88 -14.83
N ASP A 115 -35.56 21.49 -16.06
CA ASP A 115 -36.66 22.08 -16.86
C ASP A 115 -38.01 21.34 -16.68
N VAL A 116 -38.08 20.32 -15.82
CA VAL A 116 -39.33 19.61 -15.46
C VAL A 116 -39.74 20.05 -14.05
N ASP A 117 -40.33 21.24 -13.97
CA ASP A 117 -41.24 21.69 -12.89
C ASP A 117 -42.69 21.48 -13.37
#